data_AF-A0A852T993-F1
#
_entry.id   AF-A0A852T993-F1
#
_cell.length_a   1.000
_cell.length_b   1.000
_cell.length_c   1.000
_cell.angle_alpha   90.00
_cell.angle_beta   90.00
_cell.angle_gamma   90.00
#
_symmetry.space_group_name_H-M   'P 1'
#
loop_
_entity.id
_entity.type
_entity.pdbx_description
1 polymer ?
#
loop_
_entity_poly.entity_id
_entity_poly.type
_entity_poly.pdbx_seq_one_letter_code
_entity_poly.pdbx_strand_id
1 'polypeptide(L)'
;MYLAHNDLVELFSDFRGIKEADHFYMTVTDDANEMQTRGLFIPLNENSGELLEAIANGAIAAIWDKKKQLPKYTPNHFPIFFTDNPIEAVRELLRFYIEKMDGEKAEKMNMTNFVFLNKKLLKENKETYDIAVMLEKISKINLKDDFERRG
;
A
#
# COMPACT_ATOMS: atom_id res chain seq x y z
N MET A 1 -13.17 0.69 3.38
CA MET A 1 -13.14 0.23 1.98
C MET A 1 -11.80 -0.43 1.69
N TYR A 2 -11.74 -1.54 0.95
CA TYR A 2 -10.43 -2.11 0.58
C TYR A 2 -9.93 -1.57 -0.75
N LEU A 3 -8.61 -1.43 -0.87
CA LEU A 3 -7.90 -1.24 -2.13
C LEU A 3 -8.01 -2.52 -2.97
N ALA A 4 -8.47 -2.41 -4.21
CA ALA A 4 -8.61 -3.51 -5.16
C ALA A 4 -7.38 -3.64 -6.07
N HIS A 5 -7.17 -4.82 -6.66
CA HIS A 5 -6.14 -5.01 -7.68
C HIS A 5 -6.30 -4.04 -8.86
N ASN A 6 -7.53 -3.83 -9.35
CA ASN A 6 -7.80 -2.91 -10.45
C ASN A 6 -7.44 -1.47 -10.14
N ASP A 7 -7.52 -1.04 -8.87
CA ASP A 7 -7.08 0.31 -8.47
C ASP A 7 -5.57 0.49 -8.72
N LEU A 8 -4.77 -0.55 -8.44
CA LEU A 8 -3.33 -0.50 -8.72
C LEU A 8 -3.03 -0.55 -10.21
N VAL A 9 -3.80 -1.30 -10.99
CA VAL A 9 -3.65 -1.33 -12.45
C VAL A 9 -3.98 0.03 -13.07
N GLU A 10 -4.93 0.77 -12.50
CA GLU A 10 -5.24 2.14 -12.91
C GLU A 10 -4.12 3.13 -12.55
N LEU A 11 -3.54 2.99 -11.35
CA LEU A 11 -2.47 3.87 -10.87
C LEU A 11 -1.11 3.59 -11.53
N PHE A 12 -0.81 2.32 -11.82
CA PHE A 12 0.50 1.89 -12.30
C PHE A 12 0.36 1.15 -13.63
N SER A 13 0.65 1.87 -14.72
CA SER A 13 0.58 1.33 -16.08
C SER A 13 1.69 0.32 -16.42
N ASP A 14 2.82 0.40 -15.73
CA ASP A 14 3.94 -0.54 -15.89
C ASP A 14 3.93 -1.57 -14.76
N PHE A 15 3.54 -2.80 -15.07
CA PHE A 15 3.51 -3.89 -14.10
C PHE A 15 3.74 -5.26 -14.75
N ARG A 16 4.18 -6.21 -13.94
CA ARG A 16 4.37 -7.63 -14.30
C ARG A 16 3.51 -8.51 -13.40
N GLY A 17 3.15 -9.70 -13.87
CA GLY A 17 2.46 -10.72 -13.10
C GLY A 17 1.04 -10.95 -13.61
N ILE A 18 0.14 -11.29 -12.71
CA ILE A 18 -1.28 -11.42 -13.04
C ILE A 18 -1.85 -10.04 -13.42
N LYS A 19 -2.59 -9.99 -14.54
CA LYS A 19 -3.21 -8.76 -15.08
C LYS A 19 -4.63 -8.50 -14.59
N GLU A 20 -5.35 -9.58 -14.32
CA GLU A 20 -6.73 -9.54 -13.87
C GLU A 20 -6.82 -10.40 -12.62
N ALA A 21 -7.13 -9.77 -11.50
CA ALA A 21 -7.34 -10.47 -10.25
C ALA A 21 -8.48 -9.80 -9.49
N ASP A 22 -9.42 -10.60 -9.02
CA ASP A 22 -10.52 -10.14 -8.16
C ASP A 22 -10.12 -10.30 -6.69
N HIS A 23 -9.10 -9.55 -6.28
CA HIS A 23 -8.66 -9.52 -4.89
C HIS A 23 -8.50 -8.12 -4.35
N PHE A 24 -8.58 -8.04 -3.03
CA PHE A 24 -8.42 -6.83 -2.25
C PHE A 24 -7.16 -6.90 -1.39
N TYR A 25 -6.51 -5.76 -1.19
CA TYR A 25 -5.38 -5.59 -0.30
C TYR A 25 -5.88 -5.15 1.08
N MET A 26 -5.57 -5.94 2.09
CA MET A 26 -5.97 -5.65 3.47
C MET A 26 -4.93 -4.79 4.19
N THR A 27 -3.65 -4.95 3.83
CA THR A 27 -2.54 -4.22 4.45
C THR A 27 -1.62 -3.64 3.37
N VAL A 28 -1.16 -2.42 3.57
CA VAL A 28 -0.07 -1.80 2.79
C VAL A 28 1.06 -1.50 3.75
N THR A 29 2.27 -1.96 3.46
CA THR A 29 3.43 -1.79 4.36
C THR A 29 4.74 -1.56 3.64
N ASP A 30 5.63 -0.78 4.25
CA ASP A 30 7.04 -0.67 3.85
C ASP A 30 8.00 -1.56 4.65
N ASP A 31 7.47 -2.43 5.52
CA ASP A 31 8.24 -3.40 6.28
C ASP A 31 7.91 -4.83 5.85
N ALA A 32 8.92 -5.55 5.38
CA ALA A 32 8.81 -6.94 5.00
C ALA A 32 8.61 -7.86 6.21
N ASN A 33 9.01 -7.46 7.41
CA ASN A 33 8.90 -8.26 8.64
C ASN A 33 7.51 -8.22 9.28
N GLU A 34 6.68 -7.26 8.88
CA GLU A 34 5.32 -7.13 9.39
C GLU A 34 4.40 -8.19 8.76
N MET A 35 3.49 -8.72 9.58
CA MET A 35 2.46 -9.63 9.11
C MET A 35 1.49 -8.88 8.20
N GLN A 36 1.49 -9.24 6.92
CA GLN A 36 0.79 -8.51 5.86
C GLN A 36 -0.16 -9.42 5.10
N THR A 37 -1.12 -10.01 5.80
CA THR A 37 -2.15 -10.87 5.20
C THR A 37 -2.84 -10.15 4.04
N ARG A 38 -2.75 -10.70 2.81
CA ARG A 38 -3.21 -10.03 1.58
C ARG A 38 -2.60 -8.64 1.45
N GLY A 39 -1.28 -8.59 1.64
CA GLY A 39 -0.51 -7.37 1.72
C GLY A 39 -0.08 -6.82 0.38
N LEU A 40 0.10 -5.50 0.32
CA LEU A 40 0.83 -4.78 -0.70
C LEU A 40 2.12 -4.26 -0.08
N PHE A 41 3.26 -4.78 -0.54
CA PHE A 41 4.57 -4.39 -0.04
C PHE A 41 5.17 -3.24 -0.87
N ILE A 42 5.73 -2.23 -0.22
CA ILE A 42 6.35 -1.06 -0.87
C ILE A 42 7.69 -0.74 -0.18
N PRO A 43 8.84 -1.24 -0.67
CA PRO A 43 10.13 -0.98 -0.05
C PRO A 43 10.55 0.48 -0.26
N LEU A 44 10.47 1.29 0.79
CA LEU A 44 10.84 2.71 0.76
C LEU A 44 12.34 2.95 0.93
N ASN A 45 13.04 2.03 1.61
CA ASN A 45 14.48 2.15 1.87
C ASN A 45 15.11 0.77 2.07
N GLU A 46 16.41 0.69 2.36
CA GLU A 46 17.11 -0.58 2.59
C GLU A 46 16.67 -1.30 3.87
N ASN A 47 16.14 -0.57 4.86
CA ASN A 47 15.61 -1.16 6.09
C ASN A 47 14.19 -1.71 5.92
N SER A 48 13.59 -1.59 4.73
CA SER A 48 12.28 -2.17 4.43
C SER A 48 12.28 -3.70 4.36
N GLY A 49 13.46 -4.33 4.35
CA GLY A 49 13.61 -5.78 4.23
C GLY A 49 13.44 -6.30 2.80
N GLU A 50 13.48 -7.62 2.67
CA GLU A 50 13.54 -8.30 1.37
C GLU A 50 12.15 -8.66 0.83
N LEU A 51 12.01 -8.66 -0.50
CA LEU A 51 10.75 -9.08 -1.14
C LEU A 51 10.33 -10.51 -0.76
N LEU A 52 11.30 -11.40 -0.55
CA LEU A 52 11.02 -12.79 -0.17
C LEU A 52 10.35 -12.87 1.20
N GLU A 53 10.80 -12.05 2.14
CA GLU A 53 10.26 -11.97 3.50
C GLU A 53 8.83 -11.41 3.46
N ALA A 54 8.61 -10.35 2.68
CA ALA A 54 7.28 -9.78 2.50
C ALA A 54 6.28 -10.81 1.94
N ILE A 55 6.69 -11.58 0.93
CA ILE A 55 5.88 -12.69 0.37
C ILE A 55 5.61 -13.74 1.44
N ALA A 56 6.62 -14.16 2.20
CA ALA A 56 6.46 -15.13 3.28
C ALA A 56 5.50 -14.65 4.37
N ASN A 57 5.46 -13.33 4.62
CA ASN A 57 4.58 -12.70 5.59
C ASN A 57 3.19 -12.31 5.04
N GLY A 58 2.87 -12.73 3.82
CA GLY A 58 1.51 -12.66 3.26
C GLY A 58 1.30 -11.62 2.17
N ALA A 59 2.35 -10.97 1.68
CA ALA A 59 2.25 -10.06 0.54
C ALA A 59 1.72 -10.83 -0.68
N ILE A 60 0.75 -10.25 -1.37
CA ILE A 60 0.20 -10.80 -2.61
C ILE A 60 0.48 -9.91 -3.82
N ALA A 61 1.08 -8.74 -3.61
CA ALA A 61 1.65 -7.88 -4.64
C ALA A 61 2.73 -6.97 -4.04
N ALA A 62 3.54 -6.33 -4.88
CA ALA A 62 4.47 -5.29 -4.46
C ALA A 62 4.50 -4.11 -5.43
N ILE A 63 4.78 -2.91 -4.92
CA ILE A 63 5.22 -1.76 -5.71
C ILE A 63 6.75 -1.73 -5.64
N TRP A 64 7.43 -1.57 -6.78
CA TRP A 64 8.87 -1.72 -6.88
C TRP A 64 9.51 -0.57 -7.66
N ASP A 65 10.68 -0.11 -7.19
CA ASP A 65 11.46 0.88 -7.92
C ASP A 65 12.00 0.27 -9.22
N LYS A 66 11.64 0.83 -10.38
CA LYS A 66 12.10 0.36 -11.69
C LYS A 66 13.62 0.41 -11.86
N LYS A 67 14.31 1.25 -11.07
CA LYS A 67 15.78 1.36 -11.06
C LYS A 67 16.43 0.23 -10.28
N LYS A 68 15.70 -0.43 -9.38
CA LYS A 68 16.20 -1.57 -8.61
C LYS A 68 16.02 -2.86 -9.38
N GLN A 69 17.06 -3.70 -9.37
CA GLN A 69 16.98 -5.02 -9.98
C GLN A 69 15.97 -5.88 -9.22
N LEU A 70 15.02 -6.46 -9.96
CA LEU A 70 14.07 -7.39 -9.39
C LEU A 70 14.77 -8.72 -9.04
N PRO A 71 14.56 -9.29 -7.85
CA PRO A 71 15.20 -10.54 -7.49
C PRO A 71 14.77 -11.70 -8.39
N LYS A 72 15.71 -12.61 -8.69
CA LYS A 72 15.46 -13.75 -9.60
C LYS A 72 14.45 -14.76 -9.04
N TYR A 73 14.24 -14.77 -7.73
CA TYR A 73 13.30 -15.65 -7.05
C TYR A 73 11.86 -15.14 -7.08
N THR A 74 11.60 -13.94 -7.65
CA THR A 74 10.25 -13.41 -7.74
C THR A 74 9.35 -14.34 -8.56
N PRO A 75 8.21 -14.82 -8.00
CA PRO A 75 7.30 -15.68 -8.73
C PRO A 75 6.74 -14.99 -9.98
N ASN A 76 6.64 -15.71 -11.09
CA ASN A 76 6.16 -15.14 -12.37
C ASN A 76 4.74 -14.57 -12.31
N HIS A 77 3.90 -15.13 -11.45
CA HIS A 77 2.51 -14.69 -11.27
C HIS A 77 2.36 -13.64 -10.17
N PHE A 78 3.42 -13.32 -9.43
CA PHE A 78 3.36 -12.32 -8.38
C PHE A 78 3.27 -10.92 -9.01
N PRO A 79 2.18 -10.16 -8.78
CA PRO A 79 2.02 -8.83 -9.32
C PRO A 79 3.07 -7.87 -8.76
N ILE A 80 3.80 -7.22 -9.66
CA ILE A 80 4.77 -6.17 -9.34
C ILE A 80 4.47 -4.95 -10.17
N PHE A 81 4.14 -3.86 -9.50
CA PHE A 81 3.87 -2.55 -10.09
C PHE A 81 5.14 -1.70 -10.02
N PHE A 82 5.62 -1.24 -11.16
CA PHE A 82 6.87 -0.48 -11.22
C PHE A 82 6.62 1.02 -11.06
N THR A 83 7.54 1.69 -10.37
CA THR A 83 7.52 3.14 -10.17
C THR A 83 8.92 3.73 -10.24
N ASP A 84 9.00 5.02 -10.59
CA ASP A 84 10.25 5.80 -10.65
C ASP A 84 10.72 6.26 -9.28
N ASN A 85 9.77 6.38 -8.35
CA ASN A 85 9.95 6.87 -7.00
C ASN A 85 8.91 6.23 -6.05
N PRO A 86 9.31 5.28 -5.20
CA PRO A 86 8.42 4.62 -4.25
C PRO A 86 7.67 5.55 -3.29
N ILE A 87 8.28 6.67 -2.88
CA ILE A 87 7.63 7.64 -1.97
C ILE A 87 6.46 8.33 -2.68
N GLU A 88 6.67 8.70 -3.94
CA GLU A 88 5.64 9.30 -4.79
C GLU A 88 4.52 8.30 -5.07
N ALA A 89 4.85 7.03 -5.33
CA ALA A 89 3.85 5.98 -5.49
C ALA A 89 2.96 5.82 -4.24
N VAL A 90 3.52 5.91 -3.03
CA VAL A 90 2.72 5.91 -1.79
C VAL A 90 1.81 7.14 -1.73
N ARG A 91 2.30 8.32 -2.11
CA ARG A 91 1.51 9.56 -2.13
C ARG A 91 0.30 9.43 -3.06
N GLU A 92 0.53 8.97 -4.29
CA GLU A 92 -0.53 8.81 -5.29
C GLU A 92 -1.55 7.75 -4.87
N LEU A 93 -1.07 6.62 -4.32
CA LEU A 93 -1.92 5.57 -3.79
C LEU A 93 -2.83 6.08 -2.66
N LEU A 94 -2.27 6.82 -1.70
CA LEU A 94 -3.04 7.37 -0.57
C LEU A 94 -4.04 8.42 -1.04
N ARG A 95 -3.64 9.31 -1.96
CA ARG A 95 -4.53 10.31 -2.55
C ARG A 95 -5.73 9.64 -3.23
N PHE A 96 -5.46 8.67 -4.11
CA PHE A 96 -6.50 7.90 -4.78
C PHE A 96 -7.43 7.18 -3.80
N TYR A 97 -6.87 6.52 -2.79
CA TYR A 97 -7.66 5.83 -1.77
C TYR A 97 -8.55 6.79 -0.97
N ILE A 98 -8.06 7.98 -0.63
CA ILE A 98 -8.86 9.01 0.05
C ILE A 98 -9.97 9.56 -0.85
N GLU A 99 -9.68 9.86 -2.12
CA GLU A 99 -10.69 10.34 -3.07
C GLU A 99 -11.78 9.28 -3.28
N LYS A 100 -11.38 8.01 -3.41
CA LYS A 100 -12.28 6.87 -3.50
C LYS A 100 -13.17 6.74 -2.26
N MET A 101 -12.62 6.95 -1.07
CA MET A 101 -13.39 6.97 0.19
C MET A 101 -14.28 8.21 0.37
N ASP A 102 -13.91 9.37 -0.16
CA ASP A 102 -14.75 10.58 -0.06
C ASP A 102 -15.94 10.51 -1.03
N GLY A 103 -15.78 9.81 -2.18
CA GLY A 103 -16.83 9.62 -3.19
C GLY A 103 -17.89 8.58 -2.82
N GLU A 104 -17.53 7.56 -2.05
CA GLU A 104 -18.48 6.59 -1.49
C GLU A 104 -18.79 6.94 -0.03
N LYS A 105 -20.06 6.98 0.37
CA LYS A 105 -20.41 7.17 1.79
C LYS A 105 -19.69 6.09 2.59
N ALA A 106 -18.72 6.49 3.42
CA ALA A 106 -17.89 5.65 4.28
C ALA A 106 -18.67 4.97 5.41
N GLU A 107 -19.87 4.47 5.12
CA GLU A 107 -20.72 3.75 6.05
C GLU A 107 -20.34 2.26 6.00
N LYS A 108 -19.70 1.77 7.08
CA LYS A 108 -19.61 0.35 7.44
C LYS A 108 -18.75 -0.57 6.53
N MET A 109 -17.71 -0.05 5.88
CA MET A 109 -16.84 -0.88 5.03
C MET A 109 -15.47 -1.15 5.66
N ASN A 110 -15.07 -2.42 5.74
CA ASN A 110 -13.72 -2.83 6.13
C ASN A 110 -12.65 -2.06 5.34
N MET A 111 -11.62 -1.55 6.02
CA MET A 111 -10.62 -0.63 5.44
C MET A 111 -9.28 -1.30 5.22
N THR A 112 -8.55 -0.86 4.18
CA THR A 112 -7.13 -1.20 4.05
C THR A 112 -6.33 -0.52 5.16
N ASN A 113 -5.50 -1.31 5.85
CA ASN A 113 -4.61 -0.84 6.89
C ASN A 113 -3.27 -0.38 6.28
N PHE A 114 -2.83 0.82 6.61
CA PHE A 114 -1.56 1.37 6.14
C PHE A 114 -0.55 1.40 7.28
N VAL A 115 0.44 0.53 7.23
CA VAL A 115 1.47 0.34 8.27
C VAL A 115 2.80 0.78 7.70
N PHE A 116 3.22 2.00 8.00
CA PHE A 116 4.53 2.50 7.58
C PHE A 116 5.47 2.63 8.78
N LEU A 117 6.57 1.87 8.77
CA LEU A 117 7.64 1.88 9.77
C LEU A 117 8.24 3.28 9.88
N ASN A 118 8.58 3.86 8.72
CA ASN A 118 9.39 5.07 8.71
C ASN A 118 8.57 6.33 8.48
N LYS A 119 7.74 6.67 9.47
CA LYS A 119 7.00 7.94 9.50
C LYS A 119 7.89 9.18 9.45
N LYS A 120 9.20 9.06 9.69
CA LYS A 120 10.18 10.16 9.58
C LYS A 120 10.59 10.42 8.14
N LEU A 121 10.89 9.39 7.35
CA LEU A 121 11.10 9.54 5.90
C LEU A 121 9.87 10.16 5.24
N LEU A 122 8.69 9.82 5.77
CA LEU A 122 7.42 10.42 5.38
C LEU A 122 7.20 11.87 5.88
N LYS A 123 8.21 12.56 6.43
CA LYS A 123 8.10 13.94 6.95
C LYS A 123 9.25 14.87 6.54
N GLU A 124 10.22 14.39 5.76
CA GLU A 124 11.46 15.14 5.51
C GLU A 124 11.29 16.33 4.55
N ASN A 125 10.32 16.28 3.63
CA ASN A 125 10.11 17.31 2.61
C ASN A 125 8.64 17.81 2.59
N LYS A 126 8.37 18.95 1.93
CA LYS A 126 6.99 19.48 1.75
C LYS A 126 6.04 18.43 1.17
N GLU A 127 6.53 17.59 0.26
CA GLU A 127 5.74 16.54 -0.40
C GLU A 127 5.38 15.38 0.53
N THR A 128 6.20 15.14 1.55
CA THR A 128 5.99 14.05 2.50
C THR A 128 5.10 14.45 3.66
N TYR A 129 5.05 15.73 4.02
CA TYR A 129 4.06 16.28 4.96
C TYR A 129 2.62 15.88 4.60
N ASP A 130 2.28 15.90 3.31
CA ASP A 130 0.97 15.51 2.81
C ASP A 130 0.68 14.02 3.09
N ILE A 131 1.68 13.13 2.98
CA ILE A 131 1.54 11.70 3.30
C ILE A 131 1.19 11.50 4.79
N ALA A 132 1.87 12.20 5.69
CA ALA A 132 1.58 12.10 7.12
C ALA A 132 0.15 12.56 7.45
N VAL A 133 -0.31 13.65 6.83
CA VAL A 133 -1.69 14.16 6.98
C VAL A 133 -2.71 13.17 6.42
N MET A 134 -2.43 12.58 5.25
CA MET A 134 -3.28 11.56 4.63
C MET A 134 -3.42 10.32 5.51
N LEU A 135 -2.33 9.81 6.08
CA LEU A 135 -2.34 8.68 7.02
C LEU A 135 -3.12 9.00 8.30
N GLU A 136 -3.02 10.23 8.81
CA GLU A 136 -3.81 10.67 9.96
C GLU A 136 -5.31 10.72 9.63
N LYS A 137 -5.68 11.19 8.43
CA LYS A 137 -7.08 11.18 7.94
C LYS A 137 -7.62 9.74 7.93
N ILE A 138 -6.90 8.80 7.33
CA ILE A 138 -7.29 7.38 7.29
C ILE A 138 -7.40 6.78 8.70
N SER A 139 -6.45 7.07 9.58
CA SER A 139 -6.45 6.57 10.97
C SER A 139 -7.64 7.08 11.77
N LYS A 140 -8.01 8.37 11.63
CA LYS A 140 -9.18 8.95 12.29
C LYS A 140 -10.49 8.32 11.81
N ILE A 141 -10.57 7.97 10.53
CA ILE A 141 -11.73 7.28 9.96
C ILE A 141 -11.84 5.86 10.55
N ASN A 142 -10.73 5.11 10.58
CA ASN A 142 -10.68 3.78 11.21
C ASN A 142 -11.13 3.80 12.67
N LEU A 143 -10.74 4.81 13.45
CA LEU A 143 -11.13 4.94 14.86
C LEU A 143 -12.63 5.23 15.03
N LYS A 144 -13.23 6.07 14.18
CA LYS A 144 -14.67 6.35 14.27
C LYS A 144 -15.52 5.08 14.06
N ASP A 145 -15.09 4.20 13.15
CA ASP A 145 -15.79 2.95 12.87
C ASP A 145 -15.71 1.95 14.05
N ASP A 146 -14.59 1.88 14.79
CA ASP A 146 -14.47 0.99 15.97
C ASP A 146 -15.35 1.45 17.14
N PHE A 147 -15.50 2.77 17.34
CA PHE A 147 -16.36 3.32 18.39
C PHE A 147 -17.85 3.08 18.11
N GLU A 148 -18.29 3.15 16.86
CA GLU A 148 -19.69 2.85 16.50
C GLU A 148 -20.03 1.35 16.60
N ARG A 149 -19.04 0.44 16.49
CA ARG A 149 -19.25 -1.01 16.66
C ARG A 149 -19.41 -1.47 18.11
N ARG A 150 -19.00 -0.63 19.08
CA ARG A 150 -19.08 -0.94 20.52
C ARG A 150 -20.23 -0.24 21.25
N GLY A 151 -21.03 0.56 20.53
CA GLY A 151 -22.19 1.30 21.03
C GLY A 151 -23.51 0.61 20.78
#